data_AF-A0A2N5Z7V0-F1
#
_entry.id   AF-A0A2N5Z7V0-F1
#
_cell.length_a   1.000
_cell.length_b   1.000
_cell.length_c   1.000
_cell.angle_alpha   90.00
_cell.angle_beta   90.00
_cell.angle_gamma   90.00
#
_symmetry.space_group_name_H-M   'P 1'
#
loop_
_entity.id
_entity.type
_entity.pdbx_description
1 polymer ?
#
loop_
_entity_poly.entity_id
_entity_poly.type
_entity_poly.pdbx_seq_one_letter_code
_entity_poly.pdbx_strand_id
1 'polypeptide(L)'
;MSNKKIEIKPAKKKGESKVEIVLGEELTIYTIEDIKNEILEAVNKYNEIVLTGSEIKNMDLSFVQLICSIQKTVEKSEKNLTLNINLSEENKVLFDNTDISKIIRK
;
A
#
# COMPACT_ATOMS: atom_id res chain seq x y z
N MET A 1 18.08 -13.71 9.58
CA MET A 1 16.80 -13.26 10.15
C MET A 1 15.95 -12.75 9.01
N SER A 2 14.85 -13.42 8.67
CA SER A 2 13.98 -12.99 7.56
C SER A 2 13.32 -11.67 7.92
N ASN A 3 13.87 -10.56 7.42
CA ASN A 3 13.19 -9.26 7.36
C ASN A 3 12.01 -9.41 6.40
N LYS A 4 10.89 -9.96 6.88
CA LYS A 4 9.64 -9.90 6.12
C LYS A 4 9.17 -8.45 6.14
N LYS A 5 9.53 -7.74 5.06
CA LYS A 5 9.14 -6.35 4.79
C LYS A 5 7.63 -6.21 4.51
N ILE A 6 6.94 -7.34 4.32
CA ILE A 6 5.51 -7.42 3.99
C ILE A 6 4.92 -8.63 4.71
N GLU A 7 3.75 -8.47 5.33
CA GLU A 7 2.96 -9.54 5.93
C GLU A 7 1.55 -9.57 5.30
N ILE A 8 1.09 -10.76 4.88
CA ILE A 8 -0.23 -10.92 4.24
C ILE A 8 -1.19 -11.61 5.21
N LYS A 9 -2.33 -10.97 5.45
CA LYS A 9 -3.39 -11.41 6.37
C LYS A 9 -4.69 -11.60 5.57
N PRO A 10 -5.07 -12.84 5.20
CA PRO A 10 -6.37 -13.08 4.59
C PRO A 10 -7.51 -12.83 5.59
N ALA A 11 -8.73 -12.61 5.08
CA ALA A 11 -9.91 -12.36 5.90
C ALA A 11 -10.15 -13.46 6.95
N LYS A 12 -10.58 -13.04 8.15
CA LYS A 12 -10.88 -13.94 9.28
C LYS A 12 -12.22 -14.69 9.11
N LYS A 13 -13.07 -14.28 8.17
CA LYS A 13 -14.39 -14.88 7.92
C LYS A 13 -14.43 -15.67 6.62
N LYS A 14 -15.04 -16.85 6.69
CA LYS A 14 -15.27 -17.75 5.55
C LYS A 14 -16.27 -17.08 4.58
N GLY A 15 -15.84 -16.79 3.35
CA GLY A 15 -16.67 -16.18 2.30
C GLY A 15 -16.36 -14.71 1.99
N GLU A 16 -15.50 -14.04 2.76
CA GLU A 16 -15.02 -12.69 2.45
C GLU A 16 -13.85 -12.76 1.46
N SER A 17 -14.01 -12.14 0.27
CA SER A 17 -12.94 -12.00 -0.73
C SER A 17 -12.05 -10.79 -0.41
N LYS A 18 -11.47 -10.82 0.80
CA LYS A 18 -10.70 -9.71 1.38
C LYS A 18 -9.32 -10.16 1.84
N VAL A 19 -8.32 -9.30 1.61
CA VAL A 19 -6.96 -9.46 2.12
C VAL A 19 -6.43 -8.15 2.68
N GLU A 20 -5.70 -8.24 3.78
CA GLU A 20 -4.90 -7.15 4.32
C GLU A 20 -3.41 -7.43 4.07
N ILE A 21 -2.70 -6.45 3.50
CA ILE A 21 -1.27 -6.48 3.30
C ILE A 21 -0.66 -5.44 4.23
N VAL A 22 0.14 -5.90 5.18
CA VAL A 22 0.86 -5.05 6.12
C VAL A 22 2.23 -4.72 5.54
N LEU A 23 2.46 -3.43 5.31
CA LEU A 23 3.69 -2.85 4.80
C LEU A 23 4.65 -2.55 5.96
N GLY A 24 5.91 -2.93 5.80
CA GLY A 24 6.97 -2.61 6.76
C GLY A 24 7.48 -1.18 6.65
N GLU A 25 8.53 -0.86 7.42
CA GLU A 25 9.01 0.51 7.64
C GLU A 25 9.65 1.19 6.41
N GLU A 26 10.05 0.42 5.38
CA GLU A 26 10.85 0.86 4.23
C GLU A 26 10.05 0.78 2.92
N LEU A 27 9.61 1.93 2.42
CA LEU A 27 8.77 2.09 1.22
C LEU A 27 9.51 2.90 0.17
N THR A 28 10.54 2.28 -0.41
CA THR A 28 11.50 2.93 -1.33
C THR A 28 11.67 2.14 -2.61
N ILE A 29 12.44 2.68 -3.56
CA ILE A 29 12.76 2.01 -4.82
C ILE A 29 13.42 0.63 -4.62
N TYR A 30 14.07 0.40 -3.48
CA TYR A 30 14.69 -0.89 -3.16
C TYR A 30 13.70 -1.97 -2.69
N THR A 31 12.47 -1.58 -2.30
CA THR A 31 11.43 -2.48 -1.81
C THR A 31 10.20 -2.52 -2.72
N ILE A 32 10.12 -1.60 -3.67
CA ILE A 32 8.96 -1.37 -4.53
C ILE A 32 8.58 -2.59 -5.38
N GLU A 33 9.56 -3.36 -5.86
CA GLU A 33 9.28 -4.51 -6.73
C GLU A 33 8.58 -5.63 -5.98
N ASP A 34 9.07 -5.97 -4.79
CA ASP A 34 8.46 -6.95 -3.90
C ASP A 34 7.03 -6.51 -3.53
N ILE A 35 6.86 -5.24 -3.14
CA ILE A 35 5.55 -4.68 -2.78
C ILE A 35 4.58 -4.75 -3.97
N LYS A 36 5.01 -4.34 -5.16
CA LYS A 36 4.19 -4.38 -6.37
C LYS A 36 3.74 -5.82 -6.67
N ASN A 37 4.65 -6.79 -6.61
CA ASN A 37 4.34 -8.17 -6.94
C ASN A 37 3.29 -8.74 -5.97
N GLU A 38 3.45 -8.51 -4.67
CA GLU A 38 2.47 -8.95 -3.66
C GLU A 38 1.10 -8.30 -3.83
N ILE A 39 1.06 -7.00 -4.14
CA ILE A 39 -0.21 -6.31 -4.37
C ILE A 39 -0.88 -6.82 -5.65
N LEU A 40 -0.14 -7.05 -6.73
CA LEU A 40 -0.72 -7.59 -7.97
C LEU A 40 -1.26 -9.00 -7.78
N GLU A 41 -0.57 -9.85 -7.04
CA GLU A 41 -1.08 -11.18 -6.68
C GLU A 41 -2.38 -11.09 -5.87
N ALA A 42 -2.42 -10.19 -4.89
CA ALA A 42 -3.61 -9.95 -4.08
C ALA A 42 -4.77 -9.41 -4.92
N VAL A 43 -4.50 -8.43 -5.79
CA VAL A 43 -5.49 -7.88 -6.72
C VAL A 43 -6.06 -9.01 -7.57
N ASN A 44 -5.26 -9.95 -8.07
CA ASN A 44 -5.78 -11.06 -8.88
C ASN A 44 -6.67 -12.04 -8.11
N LYS A 45 -6.45 -12.21 -6.81
CA LYS A 45 -7.10 -13.24 -5.97
C LYS A 45 -8.30 -12.72 -5.16
N TYR A 46 -8.32 -11.43 -4.82
CA TYR A 46 -9.29 -10.84 -3.89
C TYR A 46 -10.03 -9.65 -4.53
N ASN A 47 -11.25 -9.39 -4.06
CA ASN A 47 -12.05 -8.24 -4.50
C ASN A 47 -11.80 -7.01 -3.62
N GLU A 48 -11.42 -7.23 -2.36
CA GLU A 48 -11.09 -6.17 -1.41
C GLU A 48 -9.64 -6.32 -0.94
N ILE A 49 -8.85 -5.27 -1.13
CA ILE A 49 -7.45 -5.20 -0.71
C ILE A 49 -7.31 -4.04 0.26
N VAL A 50 -6.77 -4.31 1.45
CA VAL A 50 -6.42 -3.29 2.44
C VAL A 50 -4.90 -3.25 2.57
N LEU A 51 -4.29 -2.11 2.29
CA LEU A 51 -2.87 -1.88 2.53
C LEU A 51 -2.71 -1.12 3.84
N THR A 52 -2.08 -1.74 4.83
CA THR A 52 -1.87 -1.14 6.16
C THR A 52 -0.39 -0.91 6.39
N GLY A 53 0.01 0.31 6.75
CA GLY A 53 1.39 0.63 7.11
C GLY A 53 1.43 1.37 8.44
N SER A 54 2.12 0.81 9.43
CA SER A 54 2.33 1.45 10.74
C SER A 54 3.82 1.77 10.89
N GLU A 55 4.12 3.02 11.29
CA GLU A 55 5.49 3.47 11.57
C GLU A 55 6.41 3.47 10.33
N ILE A 56 5.90 3.96 9.21
CA ILE A 56 6.74 4.13 8.01
C ILE A 56 7.83 5.17 8.30
N LYS A 57 9.08 4.71 8.33
CA LYS A 57 10.26 5.55 8.54
C LYS A 57 10.67 6.23 7.25
N ASN A 58 10.79 5.45 6.17
CA ASN A 58 11.29 5.92 4.89
C ASN A 58 10.24 5.67 3.80
N MET A 59 9.85 6.74 3.11
CA MET A 59 9.00 6.67 1.93
C MET A 59 9.57 7.61 0.87
N ASP A 60 9.80 7.09 -0.34
CA ASP A 60 10.23 7.92 -1.46
C ASP A 60 9.12 8.10 -2.51
N LEU A 61 9.41 8.93 -3.51
CA LEU A 61 8.47 9.22 -4.59
C LEU A 61 8.09 7.99 -5.41
N SER A 62 8.97 6.97 -5.50
CA SER A 62 8.68 5.76 -6.25
C SER A 62 7.52 4.99 -5.63
N PHE A 63 7.46 4.90 -4.30
CA PHE A 63 6.34 4.27 -3.62
C PHE A 63 5.03 5.02 -3.82
N VAL A 64 5.06 6.36 -3.75
CA VAL A 64 3.90 7.20 -4.07
C VAL A 64 3.40 6.92 -5.49
N GLN A 65 4.31 6.84 -6.47
CA GLN A 65 3.98 6.52 -7.85
C GLN A 65 3.38 5.12 -8.01
N LEU A 66 3.87 4.13 -7.26
CA LEU A 66 3.30 2.79 -7.23
C LEU A 66 1.85 2.81 -6.76
N ILE A 67 1.57 3.45 -5.62
CA ILE A 67 0.21 3.55 -5.07
C ILE A 67 -0.74 4.24 -6.07
N CYS A 68 -0.31 5.35 -6.68
CA CYS A 68 -1.12 6.04 -7.70
C CYS A 68 -1.41 5.14 -8.91
N SER A 69 -0.42 4.33 -9.33
CA SER A 69 -0.57 3.42 -10.46
C SER A 69 -1.51 2.25 -10.14
N ILE A 70 -1.44 1.73 -8.91
CA ILE A 70 -2.33 0.67 -8.44
C ILE A 70 -3.76 1.22 -8.31
N GLN A 71 -3.96 2.40 -7.73
CA GLN A 71 -5.29 3.04 -7.65
C GLN A 71 -5.93 3.14 -9.03
N LYS A 72 -5.21 3.67 -10.03
CA LYS A 72 -5.68 3.74 -11.43
C LYS A 72 -5.97 2.36 -12.06
N THR A 73 -5.23 1.34 -11.66
CA THR A 73 -5.44 -0.03 -12.14
C THR A 73 -6.70 -0.61 -11.52
N VAL A 74 -6.89 -0.37 -10.22
CA VAL A 74 -8.05 -0.82 -9.46
C VAL A 74 -9.32 -0.08 -9.87
N GLU A 75 -9.28 1.22 -10.18
CA GLU A 75 -10.41 2.00 -10.73
C GLU A 75 -10.99 1.40 -12.02
N LYS A 76 -10.16 0.75 -12.83
CA LYS A 76 -10.59 0.07 -14.06
C LYS A 76 -11.14 -1.34 -13.80
N SER A 77 -11.08 -1.80 -12.57
CA SER A 77 -11.58 -3.10 -12.13
C SER A 77 -12.71 -2.92 -11.12
N GLU A 78 -13.62 -3.88 -10.99
CA GLU A 78 -14.66 -3.84 -9.96
C GLU A 78 -14.13 -4.20 -8.55
N LYS A 79 -12.87 -3.84 -8.26
CA LYS A 79 -12.15 -4.17 -7.01
C LYS A 79 -12.01 -2.94 -6.14
N ASN A 80 -11.91 -3.16 -4.84
CA ASN A 80 -11.74 -2.09 -3.86
C ASN A 80 -10.34 -2.14 -3.25
N LEU A 81 -9.67 -0.99 -3.26
CA LEU A 81 -8.39 -0.80 -2.58
C LEU A 81 -8.55 0.25 -1.48
N THR A 82 -8.19 -0.11 -0.25
CA THR A 82 -8.15 0.82 0.88
C THR A 82 -6.71 1.00 1.34
N LEU A 83 -6.27 2.24 1.52
CA LEU A 83 -4.93 2.58 1.98
C LEU A 83 -4.98 3.17 3.40
N ASN A 84 -4.42 2.45 4.37
CA ASN A 84 -4.31 2.81 5.78
C ASN A 84 -2.83 2.97 6.14
N ILE A 85 -2.18 4.02 5.65
CA ILE A 85 -0.79 4.31 5.97
C ILE A 85 -0.71 5.40 7.04
N ASN A 86 -0.09 5.06 8.17
CA ASN A 86 0.32 6.02 9.18
C ASN A 86 1.77 6.45 8.92
N LEU A 87 1.92 7.67 8.41
CA LEU A 87 3.22 8.31 8.19
C LEU A 87 3.80 8.83 9.50
N SER A 88 5.12 8.86 9.61
CA SER A 88 5.80 9.65 10.63
C SER A 88 5.49 11.16 10.48
N GLU A 89 5.63 11.95 11.55
CA GLU A 89 5.36 13.39 11.52
C GLU A 89 6.22 14.12 10.46
N GLU A 90 7.48 13.72 10.31
CA GLU A 90 8.38 14.28 9.28
C GLU A 90 7.84 14.02 7.86
N ASN A 91 7.37 12.80 7.59
CA ASN A 91 6.79 12.44 6.30
C ASN A 91 5.44 13.14 6.08
N LYS A 92 4.62 13.36 7.11
CA LYS A 92 3.39 14.15 6.99
C LYS A 92 3.67 15.57 6.53
N VAL A 93 4.63 16.24 7.17
CA VAL A 93 5.05 17.61 6.81
C VAL A 93 5.55 17.67 5.36
N LEU A 94 6.33 16.68 4.93
CA LEU A 94 6.80 16.61 3.54
C LEU A 94 5.64 16.47 2.55
N PHE A 95 4.66 15.61 2.83
CA PHE A 95 3.53 15.35 1.95
C PHE A 95 2.57 16.53 1.86
N ASP A 96 2.37 17.25 2.96
CA ASP A 96 1.53 18.44 3.01
C ASP A 96 2.19 19.62 2.29
N ASN A 97 3.51 19.80 2.45
CA ASN A 97 4.24 20.88 1.77
C ASN A 97 4.43 20.66 0.26
N THR A 98 4.30 19.42 -0.21
CA THR A 98 4.49 19.06 -1.63
C THR A 98 3.17 18.89 -2.39
N ASP A 99 2.03 19.12 -1.74
CA ASP A 99 0.68 18.87 -2.29
C ASP A 99 0.44 17.41 -2.78
N ILE A 100 1.39 16.49 -2.53
CA ILE A 100 1.29 15.07 -2.91
C ILE A 100 0.08 14.42 -2.23
N SER A 101 -0.31 14.91 -1.04
CA SER A 101 -1.51 14.48 -0.33
C SER A 101 -2.79 14.60 -1.18
N LYS A 102 -2.86 15.55 -2.12
CA LYS A 102 -4.00 15.74 -3.04
C LYS A 102 -4.09 14.68 -4.13
N ILE A 103 -2.98 14.00 -4.43
CA ILE A 103 -2.91 12.96 -5.47
C ILE A 103 -3.38 11.61 -4.90
N ILE A 104 -3.06 11.34 -3.63
CA ILE A 104 -3.31 10.04 -2.99
C ILE A 104 -4.73 9.94 -2.39
N ARG A 105 -5.35 11.07 -1.99
CA ARG A 105 -6.66 11.12 -1.30
C ARG A 105 -7.90 11.27 -2.22
N LYS A 106 -7.81 10.98 -3.51
CA LYS A 106 -8.97 11.07 -4.41
C LYS A 106 -9.94 9.91 -4.27
#